data_AF-A0A443PAE9-F1
#
_entry.id   AF-A0A443PAE9-F1
#
_cell.length_a   1.000
_cell.length_b   1.000
_cell.length_c   1.000
_cell.angle_alpha   90.00
_cell.angle_beta   90.00
_cell.angle_gamma   90.00
#
_symmetry.space_group_name_H-M   'P 1'
#
loop_
_entity.id
_entity.type
_entity.pdbx_description
1 polymer ?
#
loop_
_entity_poly.entity_id
_entity_poly.type
_entity_poly.pdbx_seq_one_letter_code
_entity_poly.pdbx_strand_id
1 'polypeptide(L)'
;MKKQILDIVLVPMGISVMVAYNIWLFHRVAKYPKKTVMGINALNRQIWVRAMMQNMSKNGILAVQTLRNNIMASTLLATMAIMLSSLIAVLMTGGGGMSTVRRHGLVYGDTSDLLFAIKSFSILLCFLVAFLFNVQSIRFYSHASMLINVERSPHLSADYVWSAVNRASLFWSLGLRAFYFSFPMFLWMFGPIPMFVCCLVLVVLLYFLDVSFDEREIGDEDSYHIWLLYRIGKHPMKTVIGINAVNRQIWVRTMMQTLRNNIMASTLLASTAIMLSSLIAVLMTGGGGMSAVRRHGLVYGDTSDLGFAIKSFSILICFLVAFLFNVQSIRYYSHASILINVGRSPHLSADYVGRAVNRGSYFWSLGLRAFYFSFPMFLWVFGPIPMFVCCLVLVFLLYFLDVSFDWRVIGDEKHEEEEC
;
A
#
# COMPACT_ATOMS: atom_id res chain seq x y z
N MET A 1 6.94 -33.63 21.87
CA MET A 1 5.93 -34.23 20.96
C MET A 1 4.77 -33.30 20.60
N LYS A 2 3.84 -32.90 21.50
CA LYS A 2 2.64 -32.10 21.10
C LYS A 2 2.97 -30.76 20.39
N LYS A 3 4.02 -30.04 20.80
CA LYS A 3 4.42 -28.75 20.19
C LYS A 3 5.05 -28.92 18.80
N GLN A 4 5.88 -29.95 18.60
CA GLN A 4 6.52 -30.25 17.31
C GLN A 4 5.52 -30.72 16.24
N ILE A 5 4.52 -31.50 16.63
CA ILE A 5 3.44 -31.93 15.73
C ILE A 5 2.64 -30.72 15.24
N LEU A 6 2.42 -29.71 16.09
CA LEU A 6 1.72 -28.49 15.70
C LEU A 6 2.52 -27.68 14.67
N ASP A 7 3.84 -27.53 14.86
CA ASP A 7 4.72 -26.89 13.85
C ASP A 7 4.68 -27.64 12.51
N ILE A 8 4.76 -28.97 12.54
CA ILE A 8 4.79 -29.82 11.34
C ILE A 8 3.47 -29.78 10.55
N VAL A 9 2.33 -29.58 11.21
CA VAL A 9 1.03 -29.55 10.52
C VAL A 9 0.63 -28.14 10.13
N LEU A 10 0.77 -27.17 11.04
CA LEU A 10 0.18 -25.85 10.88
C LEU A 10 0.99 -24.96 9.92
N VAL A 11 2.31 -25.14 9.87
CA VAL A 11 3.20 -24.38 8.97
C VAL A 11 2.97 -24.79 7.50
N PRO A 12 3.02 -26.08 7.12
CA PRO A 12 2.69 -26.48 5.75
C PRO A 12 1.25 -26.13 5.38
N MET A 13 0.29 -26.29 6.29
CA MET A 13 -1.11 -25.92 6.02
C MET A 13 -1.23 -24.42 5.71
N GLY A 14 -0.58 -23.54 6.49
CA GLY A 14 -0.56 -22.10 6.26
C GLY A 14 0.09 -21.72 4.93
N ILE A 15 1.22 -22.35 4.59
CA ILE A 15 1.90 -22.14 3.29
C ILE A 15 1.03 -22.65 2.14
N SER A 16 0.44 -23.84 2.27
CA SER A 16 -0.44 -24.43 1.26
C SER A 16 -1.66 -23.56 0.99
N VAL A 17 -2.30 -22.98 2.00
CA VAL A 17 -3.43 -22.04 1.83
C VAL A 17 -3.00 -20.82 1.03
N MET A 18 -1.84 -20.24 1.36
CA MET A 18 -1.30 -19.09 0.63
C MET A 18 -0.95 -19.41 -0.82
N VAL A 19 -0.29 -20.55 -1.06
CA VAL A 19 0.09 -21.00 -2.40
C VAL A 19 -1.15 -21.34 -3.23
N ALA A 20 -2.12 -22.05 -2.65
CA ALA A 20 -3.38 -22.39 -3.29
C ALA A 20 -4.16 -21.14 -3.73
N TYR A 21 -4.22 -20.10 -2.89
CA TYR A 21 -4.85 -18.82 -3.26
C TYR A 21 -4.15 -18.17 -4.47
N ASN A 22 -2.82 -18.13 -4.48
CA ASN A 22 -2.07 -17.54 -5.60
C ASN A 22 -2.19 -18.36 -6.89
N ILE A 23 -2.21 -19.69 -6.80
CA ILE A 23 -2.47 -20.59 -7.95
C ILE A 23 -3.89 -20.37 -8.48
N TRP A 24 -4.89 -20.32 -7.61
CA TRP A 24 -6.28 -20.05 -7.98
C TRP A 24 -6.41 -18.69 -8.68
N LEU A 25 -5.76 -17.66 -8.15
CA LEU A 25 -5.75 -16.32 -8.73
C LEU A 25 -5.08 -16.33 -10.10
N PHE A 26 -3.91 -16.96 -10.24
CA PHE A 26 -3.22 -17.10 -11.52
C PHE A 26 -4.09 -17.81 -12.55
N HIS A 27 -4.75 -18.91 -12.16
CA HIS A 27 -5.66 -19.65 -13.02
C HIS A 27 -6.88 -18.79 -13.43
N ARG A 28 -7.48 -18.04 -12.50
CA ARG A 28 -8.58 -17.10 -12.80
C ARG A 28 -8.16 -16.01 -13.78
N VAL A 29 -6.96 -15.46 -13.61
CA VAL A 29 -6.44 -14.38 -14.47
C VAL A 29 -6.14 -14.89 -15.87
N ALA A 30 -5.59 -16.11 -15.98
CA ALA A 30 -5.33 -16.76 -17.26
C ALA A 30 -6.62 -17.15 -18.00
N LYS A 31 -7.63 -17.66 -17.28
CA LYS A 31 -8.87 -18.19 -17.89
C LYS A 31 -9.96 -17.14 -18.09
N TYR A 32 -10.04 -16.13 -17.23
CA TYR A 32 -11.08 -15.08 -17.26
C TYR A 32 -10.48 -13.69 -17.02
N PRO A 33 -9.66 -13.16 -17.95
CA PRO A 33 -8.97 -11.89 -17.77
C PRO A 33 -9.95 -10.73 -17.48
N LYS A 34 -11.11 -10.70 -18.15
CA LYS A 34 -12.13 -9.63 -17.98
C LYS A 34 -12.88 -9.66 -16.64
N LYS A 35 -12.84 -10.76 -15.89
CA LYS A 35 -13.51 -10.89 -14.57
C LYS A 35 -12.58 -10.59 -13.39
N THR A 36 -11.33 -10.18 -13.64
CA THR A 36 -10.34 -9.93 -12.59
C THR A 36 -9.90 -8.47 -12.59
N VAL A 37 -9.64 -7.92 -11.40
CA VAL A 37 -9.13 -6.54 -11.24
C VAL A 37 -7.83 -6.35 -12.03
N MET A 38 -6.96 -7.36 -12.08
CA MET A 38 -5.71 -7.28 -12.85
C MET A 38 -5.93 -7.16 -14.36
N GLY A 39 -6.92 -7.86 -14.93
CA GLY A 39 -7.22 -7.75 -16.35
C GLY A 39 -7.94 -6.45 -16.72
N ILE A 40 -8.88 -5.99 -15.88
CA ILE A 40 -9.51 -4.67 -16.04
C ILE A 40 -8.46 -3.57 -15.98
N ASN A 41 -7.51 -3.64 -15.03
CA ASN A 41 -6.43 -2.68 -14.91
C ASN A 41 -5.47 -2.73 -16.11
N ALA A 42 -5.21 -3.91 -16.69
CA ALA A 42 -4.42 -4.04 -17.91
C ALA A 42 -5.10 -3.36 -19.11
N LEU A 43 -6.43 -3.50 -19.23
CA LEU A 43 -7.22 -2.83 -20.26
C LEU A 43 -7.25 -1.31 -20.05
N ASN A 44 -7.48 -0.85 -18.82
CA ASN A 44 -7.46 0.57 -18.48
C ASN A 44 -6.11 1.21 -18.80
N ARG A 45 -5.01 0.51 -18.53
CA ARG A 45 -3.66 0.93 -18.94
C ARG A 45 -3.49 0.99 -20.45
N GLN A 46 -4.11 0.09 -21.20
CA GLN A 46 -4.06 0.09 -22.67
C GLN A 46 -4.75 1.32 -23.23
N ILE A 47 -5.96 1.60 -22.74
CA ILE A 47 -6.72 2.80 -23.09
C ILE A 47 -5.93 4.05 -22.71
N TRP A 48 -5.32 4.07 -21.52
CA TRP A 48 -4.48 5.16 -21.06
C TRP A 48 -3.28 5.42 -21.97
N VAL A 49 -2.48 4.40 -22.30
CA VAL A 49 -1.31 4.59 -23.19
C VAL A 49 -1.75 5.13 -24.55
N ARG A 50 -2.82 4.59 -25.13
CA ARG A 50 -3.36 5.08 -26.41
C ARG A 50 -3.79 6.54 -26.32
N ALA A 51 -4.48 6.94 -25.25
CA ALA A 51 -4.91 8.32 -25.04
C ALA A 51 -3.73 9.29 -24.80
N MET A 52 -2.68 8.87 -24.08
CA MET A 52 -1.48 9.69 -23.87
C MET A 52 -0.70 9.90 -25.17
N MET A 53 -0.56 8.86 -25.99
CA MET A 53 0.19 8.92 -27.25
C MET A 53 -0.57 9.61 -28.40
N GLN A 54 -1.90 9.76 -28.30
CA GLN A 54 -2.69 10.49 -29.32
C GLN A 54 -2.40 12.00 -29.32
N ASN A 55 -2.12 12.60 -28.16
CA ASN A 55 -1.89 14.04 -28.01
C ASN A 55 -0.61 14.32 -27.19
N MET A 56 0.53 13.85 -27.71
CA MET A 56 1.81 13.87 -27.00
C MET A 56 2.24 15.27 -26.56
N SER A 57 2.04 16.30 -27.38
CA SER A 57 2.41 17.69 -27.06
C SER A 57 1.70 18.25 -25.83
N LYS A 58 0.48 17.77 -25.52
CA LYS A 58 -0.31 18.20 -24.35
C LYS A 58 -0.19 17.23 -23.17
N ASN A 59 -0.06 15.93 -23.44
CA ASN A 59 -0.18 14.88 -22.43
C ASN A 59 1.16 14.26 -22.02
N GLY A 60 2.26 14.50 -22.75
CA GLY A 60 3.56 13.86 -22.49
C GLY A 60 4.10 14.09 -21.07
N ILE A 61 4.01 15.33 -20.58
CA ILE A 61 4.44 15.68 -19.21
C ILE A 61 3.60 14.92 -18.17
N LEU A 62 2.28 14.87 -18.36
CA LEU A 62 1.34 14.17 -17.47
C LEU A 62 1.64 12.67 -17.42
N ALA A 63 1.95 12.08 -18.59
CA ALA A 63 2.28 10.68 -18.71
C ALA A 63 3.57 10.33 -17.96
N VAL A 64 4.62 11.14 -18.12
CA VAL A 64 5.90 10.96 -17.40
C VAL A 64 5.71 11.14 -15.90
N GLN A 65 4.95 12.14 -15.46
CA GLN A 65 4.67 12.36 -14.04
C GLN A 65 3.96 11.16 -13.40
N THR A 66 3.01 10.58 -14.12
CA THR A 66 2.30 9.36 -13.69
C THR A 66 3.24 8.17 -13.55
N LEU A 67 4.11 7.96 -14.53
CA LEU A 67 5.10 6.88 -14.48
C LEU A 67 6.12 7.12 -13.35
N ARG A 68 6.53 8.36 -13.12
CA ARG A 68 7.41 8.73 -11.99
C ARG A 68 6.78 8.44 -10.63
N ASN A 69 5.48 8.67 -10.47
CA ASN A 69 4.75 8.31 -9.24
C ASN A 69 4.80 6.80 -8.99
N ASN A 70 4.62 5.99 -10.05
CA ASN A 70 4.73 4.54 -9.96
C ASN A 70 6.18 4.08 -9.70
N ILE A 71 7.19 4.74 -10.30
CA ILE A 71 8.61 4.47 -10.01
C ILE A 71 8.91 4.73 -8.54
N MET A 72 8.46 5.87 -8.00
CA MET A 72 8.64 6.21 -6.59
C MET A 72 8.02 5.13 -5.67
N ALA A 73 6.83 4.63 -5.99
CA ALA A 73 6.18 3.54 -5.27
C ALA A 73 7.00 2.22 -5.33
N SER A 74 7.52 1.84 -6.50
CA SER A 74 8.38 0.66 -6.65
C SER A 74 9.71 0.82 -5.91
N THR A 75 10.34 2.00 -5.97
CA THR A 75 11.59 2.30 -5.26
C THR A 75 11.41 2.15 -3.76
N LEU A 76 10.31 2.67 -3.21
CA LEU A 76 9.98 2.50 -1.80
C LEU A 76 9.91 1.02 -1.40
N LEU A 77 9.15 0.20 -2.12
CA LEU A 77 9.03 -1.21 -1.80
C LEU A 77 10.37 -1.95 -1.90
N ALA A 78 11.21 -1.58 -2.87
CA ALA A 78 12.56 -2.12 -3.00
C ALA A 78 13.46 -1.74 -1.81
N THR A 79 13.49 -0.47 -1.40
CA THR A 79 14.32 -0.03 -0.26
C THR A 79 13.83 -0.66 1.04
N MET A 80 12.52 -0.78 1.23
CA MET A 80 11.93 -1.42 2.41
C MET A 80 12.26 -2.92 2.47
N ALA A 81 12.28 -3.62 1.33
CA ALA A 81 12.70 -5.03 1.28
C ALA A 81 14.18 -5.22 1.65
N ILE A 82 15.08 -4.32 1.22
CA ILE A 82 16.49 -4.34 1.64
C ILE A 82 16.64 -4.02 3.12
N MET A 83 15.95 -2.98 3.62
CA MET A 83 16.02 -2.61 5.04
C MET A 83 15.56 -3.75 5.96
N LEU A 84 14.47 -4.43 5.62
CA LEU A 84 14.01 -5.59 6.40
C LEU A 84 14.94 -6.79 6.28
N SER A 85 15.54 -7.02 5.10
CA SER A 85 16.58 -8.03 4.94
C SER A 85 17.79 -7.76 5.85
N SER A 86 18.25 -6.50 5.89
CA SER A 86 19.37 -6.09 6.75
C SER A 86 19.02 -6.24 8.23
N LEU A 87 17.81 -5.86 8.65
CA LEU A 87 17.34 -6.07 10.01
C LEU A 87 17.41 -7.55 10.41
N ILE A 88 16.88 -8.44 9.58
CA ILE A 88 16.91 -9.88 9.87
C ILE A 88 18.34 -10.39 9.96
N ALA A 89 19.23 -9.96 9.07
CA ALA A 89 20.64 -10.33 9.13
C ALA A 89 21.31 -9.88 10.44
N VAL A 90 21.01 -8.67 10.93
CA VAL A 90 21.48 -8.18 12.24
C VAL A 90 20.89 -9.00 13.39
N LEU A 91 19.61 -9.35 13.33
CA LEU A 91 18.97 -10.19 14.34
C LEU A 91 19.56 -11.62 14.38
N MET A 92 20.12 -12.11 13.28
CA MET A 92 20.82 -13.40 13.21
C MET A 92 22.24 -13.35 13.79
N THR A 93 23.00 -12.30 13.47
CA THR A 93 24.42 -12.19 13.80
C THR A 93 24.66 -11.58 15.18
N GLY A 94 23.72 -10.78 15.70
CA GLY A 94 23.78 -10.21 17.05
C GLY A 94 23.57 -11.28 18.12
N GLY A 95 24.65 -11.91 18.59
CA GLY A 95 24.68 -13.08 19.49
C GLY A 95 23.92 -13.02 20.83
N GLY A 96 23.19 -11.94 21.16
CA GLY A 96 22.38 -11.80 22.38
C GLY A 96 20.86 -11.63 22.17
N GLY A 97 20.43 -11.33 20.94
CA GLY A 97 19.06 -10.86 20.70
C GLY A 97 18.01 -11.95 20.78
N MET A 98 18.17 -12.96 19.92
CA MET A 98 17.19 -14.03 19.85
C MET A 98 17.33 -15.05 20.99
N SER A 99 18.50 -15.13 21.64
CA SER A 99 18.70 -15.96 22.84
C SER A 99 17.92 -15.43 24.05
N THR A 100 17.50 -14.17 24.03
CA THR A 100 16.64 -13.54 25.06
C THR A 100 15.17 -13.80 24.77
N VAL A 101 14.71 -13.66 23.51
CA VAL A 101 13.35 -14.05 23.06
C VAL A 101 13.11 -15.56 23.27
N ARG A 102 14.16 -16.38 23.04
CA ARG A 102 14.19 -17.83 23.30
C ARG A 102 14.10 -18.18 24.79
N ARG A 103 14.66 -17.35 25.68
CA ARG A 103 14.67 -17.56 27.14
C ARG A 103 13.35 -17.19 27.85
N HIS A 104 12.59 -16.24 27.32
CA HIS A 104 11.34 -15.76 27.95
C HIS A 104 10.07 -16.53 27.55
N GLY A 105 10.19 -17.65 26.82
CA GLY A 105 9.03 -18.51 26.51
C GLY A 105 8.03 -17.93 25.50
N LEU A 106 8.38 -16.82 24.82
CA LEU A 106 7.52 -16.17 23.83
C LEU A 106 7.58 -16.86 22.44
N VAL A 107 8.53 -17.77 22.24
CA VAL A 107 8.63 -18.64 21.06
C VAL A 107 7.87 -19.93 21.35
N TYR A 108 6.69 -20.08 20.76
CA TYR A 108 5.95 -21.33 20.80
C TYR A 108 6.36 -22.20 19.60
N GLY A 109 7.19 -23.22 19.80
CA GLY A 109 7.62 -24.14 18.74
C GLY A 109 8.96 -24.82 19.02
N ASP A 110 9.45 -25.63 18.07
CA ASP A 110 10.77 -26.27 18.14
C ASP A 110 11.91 -25.23 18.09
N THR A 111 12.87 -25.34 19.00
CA THR A 111 13.91 -24.33 19.27
C THR A 111 15.28 -24.70 18.69
N SER A 112 15.35 -25.62 17.73
CA SER A 112 16.63 -26.01 17.11
C SER A 112 17.25 -24.86 16.31
N ASP A 113 18.57 -24.69 16.42
CA ASP A 113 19.31 -23.64 15.71
C ASP A 113 19.21 -23.78 14.18
N LEU A 114 19.11 -25.02 13.70
CA LEU A 114 18.87 -25.31 12.28
C LEU A 114 17.52 -24.77 11.81
N LEU A 115 16.43 -25.01 12.55
CA LEU A 115 15.10 -24.53 12.17
C LEU A 115 15.05 -23.00 12.17
N PHE A 116 15.76 -22.37 13.10
CA PHE A 116 15.88 -20.91 13.17
C PHE A 116 16.63 -20.32 11.97
N ALA A 117 17.72 -20.97 11.54
CA ALA A 117 18.43 -20.59 10.32
C ALA A 117 17.54 -20.74 9.07
N ILE A 118 16.77 -21.83 8.97
CA ILE A 118 15.81 -22.06 7.88
C ILE A 118 14.72 -20.99 7.84
N LYS A 119 14.11 -20.67 9.00
CA LYS A 119 13.09 -19.61 9.13
C LYS A 119 13.64 -18.29 8.58
N SER A 120 14.82 -17.91 9.03
CA SER A 120 15.44 -16.62 8.71
C SER A 120 15.88 -16.54 7.25
N PHE A 121 16.47 -17.62 6.72
CA PHE A 121 16.80 -17.74 5.30
C PHE A 121 15.55 -17.62 4.42
N SER A 122 14.44 -18.24 4.83
CA SER A 122 13.18 -18.19 4.07
C SER A 122 12.60 -16.76 4.02
N ILE A 123 12.66 -16.02 5.13
CA ILE A 123 12.22 -14.61 5.14
C ILE A 123 13.14 -13.75 4.24
N LEU A 124 14.46 -13.93 4.34
CA LEU A 124 15.43 -13.23 3.47
C LEU A 124 15.17 -13.51 1.99
N LEU A 125 14.91 -14.76 1.62
CA LEU A 125 14.57 -15.15 0.26
C LEU A 125 13.30 -14.45 -0.22
N CYS A 126 12.27 -14.35 0.64
CA CYS A 126 11.04 -13.65 0.32
C CYS A 126 11.26 -12.15 0.05
N PHE A 127 12.06 -11.47 0.89
CA PHE A 127 12.41 -10.07 0.67
C PHE A 127 13.31 -9.86 -0.55
N LEU A 128 14.22 -10.79 -0.83
CA LEU A 128 15.03 -10.75 -2.05
C LEU A 128 14.15 -10.83 -3.30
N VAL A 129 13.17 -11.74 -3.33
CA VAL A 129 12.20 -11.85 -4.43
C VAL A 129 11.38 -10.57 -4.58
N ALA A 130 10.88 -10.01 -3.47
CA ALA A 130 10.16 -8.74 -3.47
C ALA A 130 11.02 -7.58 -4.00
N PHE A 131 12.30 -7.52 -3.60
CA PHE A 131 13.27 -6.54 -4.08
C PHE A 131 13.49 -6.67 -5.59
N LEU A 132 13.81 -7.88 -6.08
CA LEU A 132 14.08 -8.13 -7.50
C LEU A 132 12.89 -7.73 -8.37
N PHE A 133 11.67 -8.09 -7.98
CA PHE A 133 10.47 -7.70 -8.74
C PHE A 133 10.24 -6.19 -8.75
N ASN A 134 10.46 -5.49 -7.64
CA ASN A 134 10.35 -4.04 -7.61
C ASN A 134 11.44 -3.34 -8.45
N VAL A 135 12.68 -3.85 -8.46
CA VAL A 135 13.73 -3.36 -9.36
C VAL A 135 13.36 -3.56 -10.83
N GLN A 136 12.80 -4.73 -11.18
CA GLN A 136 12.31 -4.98 -12.54
C GLN A 136 11.17 -4.04 -12.93
N SER A 137 10.26 -3.75 -11.99
CA SER A 137 9.22 -2.75 -12.20
C SER A 137 9.79 -1.36 -12.51
N ILE A 138 10.78 -0.90 -11.73
CA ILE A 138 11.47 0.39 -11.95
C ILE A 138 12.05 0.43 -13.36
N ARG A 139 12.76 -0.63 -13.78
CA ARG A 139 13.37 -0.70 -15.13
C ARG A 139 12.34 -0.52 -16.23
N PHE A 140 11.24 -1.28 -16.19
CA PHE A 140 10.21 -1.20 -17.23
C PHE A 140 9.42 0.11 -17.20
N TYR A 141 9.15 0.68 -16.01
CA TYR A 141 8.51 2.00 -15.92
C TYR A 141 9.43 3.12 -16.44
N SER A 142 10.72 3.08 -16.12
CA SER A 142 11.70 4.03 -16.65
C SER A 142 11.79 3.94 -18.17
N HIS A 143 11.86 2.73 -18.72
CA HIS A 143 11.85 2.52 -20.16
C HIS A 143 10.56 3.03 -20.81
N ALA A 144 9.40 2.72 -20.23
CA ALA A 144 8.12 3.25 -20.70
C ALA A 144 8.05 4.79 -20.65
N SER A 145 8.68 5.42 -19.65
CA SER A 145 8.70 6.89 -19.51
C SER A 145 9.52 7.59 -20.59
N MET A 146 10.53 6.91 -21.13
CA MET A 146 11.27 7.39 -22.30
C MET A 146 10.43 7.19 -23.57
N LEU A 147 9.87 5.99 -23.75
CA LEU A 147 9.11 5.64 -24.97
C LEU A 147 7.82 6.44 -25.15
N ILE A 148 7.14 6.83 -24.07
CA ILE A 148 5.83 7.48 -24.15
C ILE A 148 5.85 8.87 -24.81
N ASN A 149 7.04 9.50 -24.89
CA ASN A 149 7.26 10.80 -25.52
C ASN A 149 8.00 10.70 -26.87
N VAL A 150 8.22 9.50 -27.39
CA VAL A 150 8.82 9.34 -28.73
C VAL A 150 7.72 9.46 -29.78
N GLU A 151 7.96 10.29 -30.79
CA GLU A 151 7.03 10.45 -31.92
C GLU A 151 6.68 9.09 -32.56
N ARG A 152 5.43 8.98 -33.00
CA ARG A 152 4.87 7.71 -33.47
C ARG A 152 5.55 7.31 -34.77
N SER A 153 6.35 6.25 -34.72
CA SER A 153 6.95 5.63 -35.91
C SER A 153 6.22 4.34 -36.27
N PRO A 154 6.31 3.86 -37.53
CA PRO A 154 5.70 2.59 -37.95
C PRO A 154 6.15 1.39 -37.10
N HIS A 155 7.37 1.47 -36.53
CA HIS A 155 7.97 0.43 -35.69
C HIS A 155 7.64 0.58 -34.19
N LEU A 156 7.10 1.74 -33.77
CA LEU A 156 6.75 2.03 -32.37
C LEU A 156 5.23 2.18 -32.21
N SER A 157 4.54 1.05 -32.08
CA SER A 157 3.10 1.04 -31.79
C SER A 157 2.81 1.38 -30.32
N ALA A 158 1.66 1.99 -30.07
CA ALA A 158 1.13 2.21 -28.73
C ALA A 158 0.98 0.89 -27.93
N ASP A 159 0.81 -0.23 -28.63
CA ASP A 159 0.75 -1.55 -27.99
C ASP A 159 2.11 -2.00 -27.43
N TYR A 160 3.23 -1.55 -28.01
CA TYR A 160 4.56 -1.81 -27.46
C TYR A 160 4.77 -1.04 -26.15
N VAL A 161 4.44 0.25 -26.13
CA VAL A 161 4.50 1.09 -24.92
C VAL A 161 3.56 0.54 -23.84
N TRP A 162 2.35 0.13 -24.21
CA TRP A 162 1.43 -0.54 -23.30
C TRP A 162 2.03 -1.82 -22.73
N SER A 163 2.65 -2.67 -23.56
CA SER A 163 3.27 -3.91 -23.09
C SER A 163 4.34 -3.64 -22.03
N ALA A 164 5.15 -2.57 -22.20
CA ALA A 164 6.15 -2.15 -21.23
C ALA A 164 5.51 -1.69 -19.91
N VAL A 165 4.49 -0.81 -19.98
CA VAL A 165 3.76 -0.32 -18.79
C VAL A 165 3.05 -1.46 -18.06
N ASN A 166 2.44 -2.38 -18.81
CA ASN A 166 1.72 -3.51 -18.24
C ASN A 166 2.69 -4.50 -17.57
N ARG A 167 3.84 -4.82 -18.19
CA ARG A 167 4.90 -5.62 -17.56
C ARG A 167 5.43 -4.96 -16.29
N ALA A 168 5.69 -3.66 -16.31
CA ALA A 168 6.15 -2.92 -15.15
C ALA A 168 5.18 -3.03 -13.97
N SER A 169 3.87 -2.91 -14.24
CA SER A 169 2.87 -3.03 -13.19
C SER A 169 2.61 -4.46 -12.73
N LEU A 170 2.76 -5.44 -13.60
CA LEU A 170 2.73 -6.86 -13.21
C LEU A 170 3.87 -7.16 -12.23
N PHE A 171 5.10 -6.75 -12.54
CA PHE A 171 6.23 -6.90 -11.65
C PHE A 171 6.03 -6.17 -10.32
N TRP A 172 5.48 -4.97 -10.35
CA TRP A 172 5.14 -4.24 -9.13
C TRP A 172 4.12 -4.99 -8.27
N SER A 173 3.06 -5.51 -8.89
CA SER A 173 2.01 -6.27 -8.20
C SER A 173 2.55 -7.58 -7.62
N LEU A 174 3.44 -8.27 -8.35
CA LEU A 174 4.12 -9.47 -7.87
C LEU A 174 5.07 -9.16 -6.71
N GLY A 175 5.85 -8.08 -6.80
CA GLY A 175 6.72 -7.61 -5.73
C GLY A 175 5.94 -7.28 -4.45
N LEU A 176 4.78 -6.63 -4.60
CA LEU A 176 3.89 -6.32 -3.49
C LEU A 176 3.30 -7.59 -2.83
N ARG A 177 2.89 -8.58 -3.63
CA ARG A 177 2.40 -9.87 -3.09
C ARG A 177 3.50 -10.68 -2.42
N ALA A 178 4.71 -10.67 -2.97
CA ALA A 178 5.88 -11.25 -2.29
C ALA A 178 6.13 -10.54 -0.95
N PHE A 179 6.02 -9.22 -0.90
CA PHE A 179 6.11 -8.47 0.35
C PHE A 179 5.03 -8.90 1.36
N TYR A 180 3.79 -9.12 0.93
CA TYR A 180 2.73 -9.61 1.82
C TYR A 180 3.01 -11.03 2.34
N PHE A 181 3.57 -11.90 1.50
CA PHE A 181 3.97 -13.24 1.91
C PHE A 181 5.11 -13.26 2.95
N SER A 182 5.90 -12.19 3.03
CA SER A 182 6.95 -12.08 4.05
C SER A 182 6.40 -11.94 5.48
N PHE A 183 5.18 -11.44 5.68
CA PHE A 183 4.62 -11.21 7.03
C PHE A 183 4.29 -12.49 7.79
N PRO A 184 3.61 -13.50 7.21
CA PRO A 184 3.45 -14.80 7.87
C PRO A 184 4.78 -15.43 8.22
N MET A 185 5.76 -15.33 7.30
CA MET A 185 7.10 -15.88 7.51
C MET A 185 7.83 -15.17 8.65
N PHE A 186 7.64 -13.85 8.78
CA PHE A 186 8.14 -13.10 9.93
C PHE A 186 7.43 -13.52 11.23
N LEU A 187 6.10 -13.67 11.23
CA LEU A 187 5.34 -14.11 12.41
C LEU A 187 5.65 -15.55 12.83
N TRP A 188 6.12 -16.38 11.90
CA TRP A 188 6.60 -17.73 12.19
C TRP A 188 7.81 -17.77 13.15
N MET A 189 8.52 -16.64 13.30
CA MET A 189 9.57 -16.48 14.31
C MET A 189 9.01 -16.56 15.74
N PHE A 190 7.76 -16.14 15.95
CA PHE A 190 7.08 -16.18 17.26
C PHE A 190 6.30 -17.49 17.47
N GLY A 191 5.92 -18.17 16.39
CA GLY A 191 5.34 -19.51 16.44
C GLY A 191 4.48 -19.86 15.22
N PRO A 192 4.00 -21.11 15.13
CA PRO A 192 3.18 -21.57 14.02
C PRO A 192 1.75 -21.00 14.09
N ILE A 193 1.23 -20.74 15.30
CA ILE A 193 -0.14 -20.22 15.50
C ILE A 193 -0.26 -18.79 14.95
N PRO A 194 0.60 -17.81 15.34
CA PRO A 194 0.56 -16.47 14.74
C PRO A 194 0.75 -16.48 13.22
N MET A 195 1.62 -17.35 12.70
CA MET A 195 1.82 -17.52 11.26
C MET A 195 0.52 -17.95 10.57
N PHE A 196 -0.15 -18.99 11.08
CA PHE A 196 -1.36 -19.53 10.45
C PHE A 196 -2.53 -18.54 10.49
N VAL A 197 -2.74 -17.87 11.62
CA VAL A 197 -3.75 -16.81 11.74
C VAL A 197 -3.44 -15.68 10.75
N CYS A 198 -2.17 -15.29 10.61
CA CYS A 198 -1.76 -14.29 9.62
C CYS A 198 -2.04 -14.76 8.18
N CYS A 199 -1.78 -16.02 7.84
CA CYS A 199 -2.12 -16.57 6.53
C CYS A 199 -3.63 -16.46 6.25
N LEU A 200 -4.49 -16.83 7.20
CA LEU A 200 -5.94 -16.72 7.03
C LEU A 200 -6.38 -15.26 6.83
N VAL A 201 -5.91 -14.36 7.68
CA VAL A 201 -6.21 -12.92 7.59
C VAL A 201 -5.73 -12.36 6.25
N LEU A 202 -4.52 -12.71 5.81
CA LEU A 202 -3.98 -12.25 4.53
C LEU A 202 -4.75 -12.81 3.34
N VAL A 203 -5.18 -14.07 3.36
CA VAL A 203 -6.03 -14.60 2.28
C VAL A 203 -7.36 -13.87 2.22
N VAL A 204 -7.99 -13.60 3.36
CA VAL A 204 -9.24 -12.80 3.39
C VAL A 204 -9.01 -11.39 2.86
N LEU A 205 -7.96 -10.71 3.32
CA LEU A 205 -7.61 -9.37 2.86
C LEU A 205 -7.30 -9.35 1.35
N LEU A 206 -6.50 -10.30 0.86
CA LEU A 206 -6.16 -10.42 -0.55
C LEU A 206 -7.39 -10.75 -1.40
N TYR A 207 -8.29 -11.58 -0.89
CA TYR A 207 -9.55 -11.90 -1.56
C TYR A 207 -10.39 -10.64 -1.78
N PHE A 208 -10.64 -9.83 -0.75
CA PHE A 208 -11.37 -8.56 -0.91
C PHE A 208 -10.68 -7.60 -1.89
N LEU A 209 -9.37 -7.70 -1.97
CA LEU A 209 -8.51 -6.83 -2.74
C LEU A 209 -8.46 -7.21 -4.23
N ASP A 210 -8.47 -8.51 -4.53
CA ASP A 210 -8.45 -9.06 -5.89
C ASP A 210 -9.86 -9.29 -6.46
N VAL A 211 -10.85 -9.50 -5.60
CA VAL A 211 -12.27 -9.80 -5.93
C VAL A 211 -13.18 -8.61 -5.67
N SER A 212 -12.63 -7.39 -5.52
CA SER A 212 -13.44 -6.16 -5.49
C SER A 212 -14.41 -6.15 -6.67
N PHE A 213 -15.68 -6.50 -6.40
CA PHE A 213 -16.77 -6.49 -7.35
C PHE A 213 -17.02 -5.03 -7.71
N ASP A 214 -16.71 -4.67 -8.95
CA ASP A 214 -17.40 -3.57 -9.62
C ASP A 214 -18.30 -4.22 -10.66
N GLU A 215 -19.28 -4.98 -10.18
CA GLU A 215 -20.51 -5.17 -10.93
C GLU A 215 -21.27 -3.86 -10.82
N ARG A 216 -21.12 -3.01 -11.84
CA ARG A 216 -22.27 -2.32 -12.37
C ARG A 216 -22.40 -2.69 -13.82
N GLU A 217 -23.54 -3.30 -14.11
CA GLU A 217 -24.08 -3.51 -15.43
C GLU A 217 -23.79 -2.28 -16.29
N ILE A 218 -23.29 -2.55 -17.49
CA ILE A 218 -23.48 -1.64 -18.61
C ILE A 218 -24.99 -1.67 -18.86
N GLY A 219 -25.71 -0.81 -18.16
CA GLY A 219 -27.06 -0.43 -18.51
C GLY A 219 -26.97 0.35 -19.81
N ASP A 220 -27.63 -0.19 -20.82
CA ASP A 220 -27.78 0.36 -22.16
C ASP A 220 -28.62 1.66 -22.07
N GLU A 221 -28.01 2.79 -21.71
CA GLU A 221 -28.66 4.12 -21.78
C GLU A 221 -28.22 4.87 -23.04
N ASP A 222 -28.77 4.42 -24.15
CA ASP A 222 -28.56 4.91 -25.50
C ASP A 222 -29.35 6.22 -25.80
N SER A 223 -29.43 7.18 -24.88
CA SER A 223 -30.29 8.38 -25.07
C SER A 223 -29.69 9.75 -24.74
N TYR A 224 -28.46 9.83 -24.21
CA TYR A 224 -27.82 11.14 -23.90
C TYR A 224 -26.71 11.53 -24.88
N HIS A 225 -26.16 10.57 -25.63
CA HIS A 225 -24.98 10.78 -26.47
C HIS A 225 -25.29 11.43 -27.83
N ILE A 226 -26.49 11.20 -28.40
CA ILE A 226 -26.87 11.73 -29.72
C ILE A 226 -27.16 13.24 -29.65
N TRP A 227 -27.79 13.71 -28.57
CA TRP A 227 -28.08 15.15 -28.37
C TRP A 227 -26.82 15.98 -28.10
N LEU A 228 -25.85 15.42 -27.37
CA LEU A 228 -24.60 16.11 -27.03
C LEU A 228 -23.64 16.22 -28.23
N LEU A 229 -23.57 15.18 -29.08
CA LEU A 229 -22.72 15.17 -30.28
C LEU A 229 -23.20 16.14 -31.37
N TYR A 230 -24.52 16.33 -31.51
CA TYR A 230 -25.09 17.32 -32.45
C TYR A 230 -24.70 18.77 -32.09
N ARG A 231 -24.62 19.09 -30.79
CA ARG A 231 -24.30 20.46 -30.33
C ARG A 231 -22.81 20.80 -30.38
N ILE A 232 -21.94 19.79 -30.28
CA ILE A 232 -20.47 19.93 -30.31
C ILE A 232 -19.94 20.18 -31.73
N GLY A 233 -20.62 19.67 -32.76
CA GLY A 233 -20.16 19.78 -34.15
C GLY A 233 -20.27 21.18 -34.78
N LYS A 234 -21.13 22.07 -34.27
CA LYS A 234 -21.49 23.30 -35.00
C LYS A 234 -20.73 24.58 -34.55
N HIS A 235 -20.30 24.71 -33.29
CA HIS A 235 -19.63 25.93 -32.78
C HIS A 235 -18.60 25.68 -31.64
N PRO A 236 -17.30 25.52 -31.95
CA PRO A 236 -16.27 25.10 -30.97
C PRO A 236 -15.63 26.21 -30.10
N MET A 237 -15.81 27.50 -30.42
CA MET A 237 -15.07 28.61 -29.78
C MET A 237 -15.96 29.63 -29.03
N LYS A 238 -17.25 29.36 -28.85
CA LYS A 238 -18.17 30.22 -28.06
C LYS A 238 -18.90 29.47 -26.94
N THR A 239 -18.40 28.32 -26.50
CA THR A 239 -19.07 27.49 -25.49
C THR A 239 -18.17 27.22 -24.28
N VAL A 240 -18.79 27.22 -23.09
CA VAL A 240 -18.23 26.92 -21.74
C VAL A 240 -17.32 25.68 -21.72
N ILE A 241 -17.45 24.79 -22.71
CA ILE A 241 -16.70 23.54 -22.92
C ILE A 241 -15.20 23.78 -23.19
N GLY A 242 -14.82 24.86 -23.88
CA GLY A 242 -13.40 25.19 -24.14
C GLY A 242 -12.67 25.71 -22.89
N ILE A 243 -13.34 26.57 -22.11
CA ILE A 243 -12.90 27.01 -20.79
C ILE A 243 -12.85 25.80 -19.83
N ASN A 244 -13.83 24.89 -19.92
CA ASN A 244 -13.82 23.63 -19.17
C ASN A 244 -12.67 22.70 -19.57
N ALA A 245 -12.18 22.74 -20.82
CA ALA A 245 -11.06 21.91 -21.25
C ALA A 245 -9.72 22.36 -20.63
N VAL A 246 -9.48 23.68 -20.55
CA VAL A 246 -8.30 24.23 -19.86
C VAL A 246 -8.42 24.04 -18.35
N ASN A 247 -9.58 24.34 -17.76
CA ASN A 247 -9.86 24.08 -16.33
C ASN A 247 -9.70 22.59 -16.00
N ARG A 248 -10.09 21.69 -16.90
CA ARG A 248 -9.89 20.25 -16.75
C ARG A 248 -8.42 19.85 -16.82
N GLN A 249 -7.62 20.43 -17.71
CA GLN A 249 -6.17 20.17 -17.72
C GLN A 249 -5.49 20.68 -16.45
N ILE A 250 -5.87 21.86 -15.97
CA ILE A 250 -5.40 22.41 -14.71
C ILE A 250 -5.82 21.49 -13.56
N TRP A 251 -7.10 21.10 -13.49
CA TRP A 251 -7.61 20.18 -12.48
C TRP A 251 -6.90 18.84 -12.48
N VAL A 252 -6.66 18.24 -13.66
CA VAL A 252 -5.92 16.98 -13.80
C VAL A 252 -4.47 17.15 -13.33
N ARG A 253 -3.78 18.24 -13.69
CA ARG A 253 -2.41 18.50 -13.21
C ARG A 253 -2.37 18.74 -11.70
N THR A 254 -3.30 19.52 -11.16
CA THR A 254 -3.43 19.77 -9.73
C THR A 254 -3.72 18.48 -8.98
N MET A 255 -4.66 17.67 -9.46
CA MET A 255 -5.01 16.39 -8.85
C MET A 255 -3.85 15.38 -8.96
N MET A 256 -3.11 15.38 -10.06
CA MET A 256 -1.90 14.57 -10.21
C MET A 256 -0.82 14.98 -9.20
N GLN A 257 -0.63 16.28 -9.00
CA GLN A 257 0.29 16.79 -8.00
C GLN A 257 -0.17 16.43 -6.58
N THR A 258 -1.46 16.51 -6.28
CA THR A 258 -2.03 16.08 -5.00
C THR A 258 -1.84 14.58 -4.78
N LEU A 259 -2.12 13.75 -5.78
CA LEU A 259 -1.87 12.30 -5.69
C LEU A 259 -0.40 12.00 -5.49
N ARG A 260 0.50 12.69 -6.19
CA ARG A 260 1.95 12.56 -5.98
C ARG A 260 2.34 12.94 -4.56
N ASN A 261 1.84 14.06 -4.06
CA ASN A 261 2.10 14.50 -2.68
C ASN A 261 1.59 13.47 -1.67
N ASN A 262 0.40 12.90 -1.89
CA ASN A 262 -0.16 11.86 -1.03
C ASN A 262 0.60 10.53 -1.12
N ILE A 263 1.06 10.13 -2.31
CA ILE A 263 1.93 8.96 -2.46
C ILE A 263 3.24 9.20 -1.71
N MET A 264 3.85 10.38 -1.86
CA MET A 264 5.10 10.74 -1.17
C MET A 264 4.92 10.80 0.35
N ALA A 265 3.81 11.36 0.84
CA ALA A 265 3.47 11.37 2.26
C ALA A 265 3.28 9.93 2.79
N SER A 266 2.50 9.09 2.09
CA SER A 266 2.32 7.68 2.42
C SER A 266 3.66 6.92 2.40
N THR A 267 4.54 7.26 1.46
CA THR A 267 5.88 6.68 1.31
C THR A 267 6.76 7.00 2.51
N LEU A 268 6.75 8.25 2.95
CA LEU A 268 7.49 8.70 4.11
C LEU A 268 6.96 8.07 5.40
N LEU A 269 5.64 8.00 5.57
CA LEU A 269 5.01 7.34 6.72
C LEU A 269 5.29 5.83 6.76
N ALA A 270 5.24 5.14 5.62
CA ALA A 270 5.61 3.72 5.52
C ALA A 270 7.10 3.50 5.87
N SER A 271 7.99 4.33 5.32
CA SER A 271 9.44 4.25 5.59
C SER A 271 9.77 4.53 7.06
N THR A 272 9.13 5.52 7.66
CA THR A 272 9.34 5.84 9.08
C THR A 272 8.80 4.75 9.98
N ALA A 273 7.61 4.20 9.71
CA ALA A 273 7.05 3.10 10.47
C ALA A 273 7.96 1.86 10.45
N ILE A 274 8.50 1.49 9.28
CA ILE A 274 9.38 0.32 9.16
C ILE A 274 10.75 0.55 9.79
N MET A 275 11.28 1.78 9.70
CA MET A 275 12.56 2.15 10.32
C MET A 275 12.45 2.15 11.85
N LEU A 276 11.37 2.71 12.40
CA LEU A 276 11.11 2.67 13.84
C LEU A 276 10.89 1.24 14.34
N SER A 277 10.17 0.41 13.58
CA SER A 277 10.02 -1.02 13.86
C SER A 277 11.38 -1.73 13.93
N SER A 278 12.24 -1.47 12.96
CA SER A 278 13.61 -2.00 12.88
C SER A 278 14.46 -1.55 14.07
N LEU A 279 14.44 -0.26 14.39
CA LEU A 279 15.18 0.30 15.51
C LEU A 279 14.75 -0.30 16.84
N ILE A 280 13.44 -0.42 17.07
CA ILE A 280 12.89 -1.05 18.29
C ILE A 280 13.34 -2.51 18.36
N ALA A 281 13.24 -3.27 17.27
CA ALA A 281 13.70 -4.66 17.23
C ALA A 281 15.20 -4.77 17.58
N VAL A 282 16.05 -3.90 17.03
CA VAL A 282 17.49 -3.88 17.36
C VAL A 282 17.71 -3.52 18.83
N LEU A 283 17.02 -2.50 19.36
CA LEU A 283 17.11 -2.09 20.77
C LEU A 283 16.66 -3.18 21.75
N MET A 284 15.69 -4.02 21.36
CA MET A 284 15.29 -5.20 22.13
C MET A 284 16.38 -6.26 22.17
N THR A 285 17.13 -6.40 21.07
CA THR A 285 18.15 -7.45 20.93
C THR A 285 19.53 -7.09 21.44
N GLY A 286 19.89 -5.81 21.41
CA GLY A 286 21.14 -5.31 21.99
C GLY A 286 21.01 -5.19 23.50
N GLY A 287 21.57 -6.14 24.25
CA GLY A 287 21.42 -6.28 25.72
C GLY A 287 21.76 -5.05 26.58
N GLY A 288 22.28 -3.96 26.01
CA GLY A 288 22.59 -2.70 26.70
C GLY A 288 21.52 -1.60 26.61
N GLY A 289 20.74 -1.53 25.52
CA GLY A 289 19.93 -0.35 25.21
C GLY A 289 18.78 -0.13 26.18
N MET A 290 17.91 -1.13 26.33
CA MET A 290 16.76 -1.00 27.23
C MET A 290 17.10 -1.26 28.71
N SER A 291 18.15 -2.05 28.96
CA SER A 291 18.71 -2.29 30.30
C SER A 291 19.29 -1.01 30.92
N ALA A 292 19.72 -0.05 30.09
CA ALA A 292 20.13 1.28 30.54
C ALA A 292 18.93 2.17 30.93
N VAL A 293 17.83 2.13 30.14
CA VAL A 293 16.57 2.82 30.48
C VAL A 293 15.99 2.28 31.79
N ARG A 294 16.06 0.96 32.00
CA ARG A 294 15.67 0.29 33.26
C ARG A 294 16.49 0.77 34.46
N ARG A 295 17.80 1.00 34.28
CA ARG A 295 18.71 1.41 35.36
C ARG A 295 18.52 2.86 35.82
N HIS A 296 17.96 3.73 34.97
CA HIS A 296 17.80 5.14 35.30
C HIS A 296 16.55 5.48 36.13
N GLY A 297 15.76 4.48 36.55
CA GLY A 297 14.57 4.70 37.39
C GLY A 297 13.43 5.47 36.71
N LEU A 298 13.49 5.62 35.38
CA LEU A 298 12.54 6.43 34.59
C LEU A 298 11.28 5.65 34.18
N VAL A 299 11.18 4.37 34.57
CA VAL A 299 10.07 3.47 34.22
C VAL A 299 9.18 3.28 35.44
N TYR A 300 7.96 3.81 35.38
CA TYR A 300 6.95 3.66 36.44
C TYR A 300 5.99 2.51 36.08
N GLY A 301 5.90 1.47 36.91
CA GLY A 301 5.02 0.31 36.71
C GLY A 301 5.77 -1.03 36.66
N ASP A 302 5.12 -2.08 36.13
CA ASP A 302 5.71 -3.43 36.08
C ASP A 302 7.03 -3.44 35.27
N THR A 303 8.11 -3.76 35.97
CA THR A 303 9.47 -3.87 35.43
C THR A 303 9.83 -5.28 34.97
N SER A 304 8.85 -6.20 34.94
CA SER A 304 9.06 -7.56 34.47
C SER A 304 9.57 -7.60 33.02
N ASP A 305 10.49 -8.52 32.73
CA ASP A 305 11.01 -8.73 31.38
C ASP A 305 9.90 -9.12 30.39
N LEU A 306 8.90 -9.86 30.89
CA LEU A 306 7.73 -10.26 30.11
C LEU A 306 6.85 -9.07 29.76
N GLY A 307 6.54 -8.19 30.72
CA GLY A 307 5.78 -6.97 30.49
C GLY A 307 6.46 -6.07 29.47
N PHE A 308 7.80 -5.98 29.54
CA PHE A 308 8.59 -5.23 28.56
C PHE A 308 8.56 -5.84 27.16
N ALA A 309 8.65 -7.18 27.03
CA ALA A 309 8.51 -7.87 25.75
C ALA A 309 7.13 -7.65 25.11
N ILE A 310 6.05 -7.70 25.91
CA ILE A 310 4.68 -7.44 25.45
C ILE A 310 4.53 -6.00 24.95
N LYS A 311 5.05 -5.01 25.68
CA LYS A 311 5.03 -3.59 25.29
C LYS A 311 5.68 -3.39 23.92
N SER A 312 6.90 -3.89 23.76
CA SER A 312 7.66 -3.75 22.51
C SER A 312 7.04 -4.49 21.34
N PHE A 313 6.49 -5.68 21.57
CA PHE A 313 5.75 -6.43 20.55
C PHE A 313 4.49 -5.70 20.09
N SER A 314 3.77 -5.07 21.02
CA SER A 314 2.57 -4.31 20.69
C SER A 314 2.88 -3.04 19.87
N ILE A 315 3.98 -2.34 20.18
CA ILE A 315 4.47 -1.21 19.38
C ILE A 315 4.86 -1.67 17.97
N LEU A 316 5.56 -2.80 17.85
CA LEU A 316 5.94 -3.39 16.57
C LEU A 316 4.70 -3.65 15.69
N ILE A 317 3.66 -4.27 16.25
CA ILE A 317 2.40 -4.55 15.53
C ILE A 317 1.75 -3.24 15.07
N CYS A 318 1.72 -2.20 15.91
CA CYS A 318 1.11 -0.92 15.54
C CYS A 318 1.82 -0.29 14.33
N PHE A 319 3.16 -0.24 14.34
CA PHE A 319 3.92 0.28 13.20
C PHE A 319 3.80 -0.61 11.95
N LEU A 320 3.70 -1.93 12.10
CA LEU A 320 3.48 -2.86 11.00
C LEU A 320 2.13 -2.62 10.31
N VAL A 321 1.08 -2.41 11.10
CA VAL A 321 -0.27 -2.09 10.60
C VAL A 321 -0.27 -0.73 9.90
N ALA A 322 0.33 0.29 10.51
CA ALA A 322 0.49 1.61 9.89
C ALA A 322 1.23 1.52 8.55
N PHE A 323 2.30 0.75 8.48
CA PHE A 323 3.04 0.45 7.27
C PHE A 323 2.14 -0.17 6.19
N LEU A 324 1.38 -1.23 6.53
CA LEU A 324 0.54 -1.95 5.58
C LEU A 324 -0.52 -1.04 4.96
N PHE A 325 -1.20 -0.24 5.77
CA PHE A 325 -2.21 0.70 5.27
C PHE A 325 -1.62 1.78 4.38
N ASN A 326 -0.44 2.34 4.73
CA ASN A 326 0.24 3.30 3.88
C ASN A 326 0.68 2.70 2.55
N VAL A 327 1.14 1.44 2.52
CA VAL A 327 1.46 0.73 1.27
C VAL A 327 0.21 0.48 0.42
N GLN A 328 -0.93 0.16 1.03
CA GLN A 328 -2.20 0.01 0.30
C GLN A 328 -2.69 1.33 -0.30
N SER A 329 -2.57 2.43 0.45
CA SER A 329 -2.83 3.79 -0.04
C SER A 329 -2.02 4.09 -1.30
N ILE A 330 -0.72 3.81 -1.28
CA ILE A 330 0.19 3.99 -2.43
C ILE A 330 -0.32 3.22 -3.65
N ARG A 331 -0.80 1.97 -3.48
CA ARG A 331 -1.40 1.23 -4.61
C ARG A 331 -2.56 1.96 -5.25
N TYR A 332 -3.54 2.34 -4.43
CA TYR A 332 -4.77 2.95 -4.93
C TYR A 332 -4.50 4.31 -5.56
N TYR A 333 -3.64 5.13 -4.98
CA TYR A 333 -3.23 6.41 -5.58
C TYR A 333 -2.42 6.23 -6.87
N SER A 334 -1.53 5.24 -6.94
CA SER A 334 -0.76 4.94 -8.15
C SER A 334 -1.68 4.48 -9.28
N HIS A 335 -2.68 3.65 -8.96
CA HIS A 335 -3.71 3.25 -9.90
C HIS A 335 -4.60 4.43 -10.33
N ALA A 336 -5.09 5.22 -9.38
CA ALA A 336 -5.91 6.39 -9.65
C ALA A 336 -5.19 7.43 -10.52
N SER A 337 -3.88 7.59 -10.35
CA SER A 337 -3.07 8.48 -11.19
C SER A 337 -3.10 8.09 -12.67
N ILE A 338 -3.18 6.79 -12.98
CA ILE A 338 -3.36 6.31 -14.36
C ILE A 338 -4.79 6.59 -14.83
N LEU A 339 -5.79 6.33 -13.98
CA LEU A 339 -7.20 6.48 -14.34
C LEU A 339 -7.63 7.94 -14.62
N ILE A 340 -7.20 8.91 -13.80
CA ILE A 340 -7.58 10.33 -13.93
C ILE A 340 -7.13 10.94 -15.25
N ASN A 341 -6.06 10.40 -15.83
CA ASN A 341 -5.50 10.84 -17.10
C ASN A 341 -6.30 10.33 -18.31
N VAL A 342 -7.01 9.21 -18.15
CA VAL A 342 -7.94 8.73 -19.17
C VAL A 342 -9.15 9.66 -19.11
N GLY A 343 -9.39 10.45 -20.16
CA GLY A 343 -10.60 11.26 -20.23
C GLY A 343 -11.87 10.41 -20.21
N ARG A 344 -13.06 11.05 -20.29
CA ARG A 344 -14.34 10.32 -20.37
C ARG A 344 -14.24 9.25 -21.47
N SER A 345 -14.23 7.99 -21.05
CA SER A 345 -14.28 6.81 -21.90
C SER A 345 -15.60 6.11 -21.62
N PRO A 346 -16.33 5.62 -22.63
CA PRO A 346 -17.60 4.91 -22.41
C PRO A 346 -17.47 3.70 -21.48
N HIS A 347 -16.25 3.16 -21.32
CA HIS A 347 -15.97 2.04 -20.42
C HIS A 347 -15.44 2.45 -19.03
N LEU A 348 -15.26 3.75 -18.75
CA LEU A 348 -14.68 4.24 -17.50
C LEU A 348 -15.54 5.34 -16.88
N SER A 349 -16.39 4.98 -15.92
CA SER A 349 -17.21 5.94 -15.18
C SER A 349 -16.34 6.81 -14.25
N ALA A 350 -16.67 8.10 -14.15
CA ALA A 350 -16.06 9.02 -13.18
C ALA A 350 -16.20 8.49 -11.74
N ASP A 351 -17.27 7.75 -11.46
CA ASP A 351 -17.51 7.10 -10.17
C ASP A 351 -16.46 6.03 -9.83
N TYR A 352 -15.93 5.32 -10.83
CA TYR A 352 -14.87 4.35 -10.62
C TYR A 352 -13.56 5.04 -10.21
N VAL A 353 -13.23 6.14 -10.89
CA VAL A 353 -12.05 6.96 -10.57
C VAL A 353 -12.17 7.57 -9.18
N GLY A 354 -13.33 8.16 -8.85
CA GLY A 354 -13.62 8.72 -7.52
C GLY A 354 -13.51 7.66 -6.42
N ARG A 355 -14.08 6.46 -6.63
CA ARG A 355 -13.95 5.35 -5.67
C ARG A 355 -12.50 4.89 -5.48
N ALA A 356 -11.70 4.84 -6.55
CA ALA A 356 -10.29 4.47 -6.45
C ALA A 356 -9.48 5.49 -5.63
N VAL A 357 -9.72 6.80 -5.85
CA VAL A 357 -9.11 7.87 -5.05
C VAL A 357 -9.57 7.80 -3.60
N ASN A 358 -10.88 7.67 -3.35
CA ASN A 358 -11.44 7.62 -2.01
C ASN A 358 -10.92 6.41 -1.22
N ARG A 359 -10.82 5.22 -1.84
CA ARG A 359 -10.20 4.05 -1.21
C ARG A 359 -8.74 4.34 -0.82
N GLY A 360 -7.96 4.97 -1.70
CA GLY A 360 -6.61 5.42 -1.37
C GLY A 360 -6.57 6.36 -0.18
N SER A 361 -7.48 7.33 -0.13
CA SER A 361 -7.63 8.28 0.98
C SER A 361 -8.01 7.62 2.29
N TYR A 362 -8.95 6.66 2.27
CA TYR A 362 -9.33 5.89 3.45
C TYR A 362 -8.15 5.09 4.00
N PHE A 363 -7.41 4.39 3.14
CA PHE A 363 -6.21 3.66 3.58
C PHE A 363 -5.11 4.58 4.09
N TRP A 364 -4.95 5.77 3.50
CA TRP A 364 -3.99 6.76 3.97
C TRP A 364 -4.36 7.27 5.37
N SER A 365 -5.62 7.65 5.58
CA SER A 365 -6.13 8.11 6.87
C SER A 365 -6.04 7.02 7.94
N LEU A 366 -6.42 5.78 7.62
CA LEU A 366 -6.26 4.63 8.51
C LEU A 366 -4.79 4.36 8.87
N GLY A 367 -3.90 4.48 7.90
CA GLY A 367 -2.45 4.33 8.13
C GLY A 367 -1.89 5.41 9.04
N LEU A 368 -2.34 6.65 8.87
CA LEU A 368 -1.97 7.78 9.72
C LEU A 368 -2.50 7.63 11.15
N ARG A 369 -3.77 7.22 11.32
CA ARG A 369 -4.37 6.93 12.63
C ARG A 369 -3.67 5.78 13.35
N ALA A 370 -3.33 4.71 12.63
CA ALA A 370 -2.53 3.62 13.19
C ALA A 370 -1.13 4.09 13.61
N PHE A 371 -0.53 5.02 12.85
CA PHE A 371 0.74 5.65 13.23
C PHE A 371 0.59 6.50 14.49
N TYR A 372 -0.48 7.27 14.63
CA TYR A 372 -0.76 8.02 15.87
C TYR A 372 -0.96 7.11 17.09
N PHE A 373 -1.65 5.98 16.90
CA PHE A 373 -1.84 5.00 17.96
C PHE A 373 -0.51 4.38 18.48
N SER A 374 0.57 4.45 17.69
CA SER A 374 1.89 4.00 18.16
C SER A 374 2.48 4.90 19.26
N PHE A 375 2.08 6.17 19.39
CA PHE A 375 2.63 7.09 20.39
C PHE A 375 2.22 6.73 21.83
N PRO A 376 0.94 6.48 22.16
CA PRO A 376 0.56 5.97 23.48
C PRO A 376 1.28 4.66 23.81
N MET A 377 1.39 3.76 22.83
CA MET A 377 2.05 2.47 23.00
C MET A 377 3.55 2.63 23.27
N PHE A 378 4.20 3.60 22.62
CA PHE A 378 5.59 3.95 22.89
C PHE A 378 5.75 4.57 24.29
N LEU A 379 4.89 5.51 24.68
CA LEU A 379 4.95 6.14 26.01
C LEU A 379 4.62 5.16 27.15
N TRP A 380 3.89 4.08 26.85
CA TRP A 380 3.65 2.99 27.79
C TRP A 380 4.94 2.26 28.22
N VAL A 381 6.04 2.41 27.46
CA VAL A 381 7.38 1.95 27.89
C VAL A 381 7.83 2.66 29.16
N PHE A 382 7.52 3.96 29.30
CA PHE A 382 7.91 4.76 30.46
C PHE A 382 6.91 4.67 31.63
N GLY A 383 5.67 4.26 31.35
CA GLY A 383 4.69 3.92 32.38
C GLY A 383 3.24 4.13 31.94
N PRO A 384 2.27 3.76 32.79
CA PRO A 384 0.85 3.94 32.50
C PRO A 384 0.42 5.42 32.53
N ILE A 385 1.08 6.26 33.33
CA ILE A 385 0.73 7.69 33.46
C ILE A 385 1.03 8.47 32.15
N PRO A 386 2.25 8.41 31.56
CA PRO A 386 2.51 9.03 30.27
C PRO A 386 1.62 8.49 29.14
N MET A 387 1.31 7.18 29.15
CA MET A 387 0.38 6.57 28.21
C MET A 387 -1.02 7.19 28.33
N PHE A 388 -1.55 7.31 29.55
CA PHE A 388 -2.88 7.85 29.80
C PHE A 388 -3.00 9.32 29.38
N VAL A 389 -2.00 10.15 29.74
CA VAL A 389 -1.94 11.56 29.31
C VAL A 389 -1.88 11.65 27.79
N CYS A 390 -1.07 10.81 27.14
CA CYS A 390 -1.00 10.75 25.68
C CYS A 390 -2.33 10.34 25.05
N CYS A 391 -3.04 9.36 25.61
CA CYS A 391 -4.37 8.98 25.14
C CYS A 391 -5.36 10.15 25.20
N LEU A 392 -5.37 10.91 26.29
CA LEU A 392 -6.25 12.09 26.41
C LEU A 392 -5.92 13.17 25.37
N VAL A 393 -4.62 13.50 25.22
CA VAL A 393 -4.17 14.48 24.21
C VAL A 393 -4.47 13.99 22.80
N LEU A 394 -4.30 12.70 22.52
CA LEU A 394 -4.52 12.11 21.21
C LEU A 394 -6.01 12.04 20.87
N VAL A 395 -6.88 11.71 21.82
CA VAL A 395 -8.34 11.76 21.62
C VAL A 395 -8.78 13.20 21.37
N PHE A 396 -8.27 14.18 22.13
CA PHE A 396 -8.52 15.59 21.89
C PHE A 396 -8.06 16.01 20.48
N LEU A 397 -6.80 15.73 20.12
CA LEU A 397 -6.25 16.08 18.81
C LEU A 397 -7.02 15.41 17.66
N LEU A 398 -7.31 14.10 17.77
CA LEU A 398 -8.10 13.38 16.77
C LEU A 398 -9.52 13.92 16.67
N TYR A 399 -10.14 14.33 17.79
CA TYR A 399 -11.44 14.98 17.75
C TYR A 399 -11.38 16.28 16.94
N PHE A 400 -10.39 17.14 17.15
CA PHE A 400 -10.24 18.36 16.33
C PHE A 400 -9.92 18.09 14.86
N LEU A 401 -9.18 17.01 14.59
CA LEU A 401 -8.80 16.63 13.23
C LEU A 401 -9.95 15.97 12.45
N ASP A 402 -10.80 15.21 13.13
CA ASP A 402 -11.96 14.51 12.57
C ASP A 402 -13.22 15.38 12.55
N VAL A 403 -13.36 16.30 13.50
CA VAL A 403 -14.45 17.29 13.60
C VAL A 403 -14.02 18.60 12.96
N SER A 404 -13.28 18.54 11.84
CA SER A 404 -13.04 19.73 11.02
C SER A 404 -14.39 20.40 10.78
N PHE A 405 -14.61 21.54 11.43
CA PHE A 405 -15.87 22.27 11.42
C PHE A 405 -16.38 22.35 9.98
N ASP A 406 -17.64 21.94 9.79
CA ASP A 406 -18.46 21.98 8.57
C ASP A 406 -18.70 23.42 8.05
N TRP A 407 -17.72 24.32 8.19
CA TRP A 407 -17.82 25.69 7.76
C TRP A 407 -17.25 25.84 6.35
N ARG A 408 -18.15 25.69 5.36
CA ARG A 408 -18.20 26.40 4.04
C ARG A 408 -18.69 25.54 2.85
N VAL A 409 -19.68 24.67 3.00
CA VAL A 409 -20.55 24.25 1.87
C VAL A 409 -22.04 24.13 2.27
N ILE A 410 -22.50 24.98 3.20
CA ILE A 410 -23.92 25.30 3.33
C ILE A 410 -24.01 26.82 3.40
N GLY A 411 -23.91 27.46 2.25
CA GLY A 411 -23.95 28.91 2.16
C GLY A 411 -24.25 29.42 0.77
N ASP A 412 -24.91 28.62 -0.07
CA ASP A 412 -25.32 29.07 -1.42
C ASP A 412 -26.57 28.37 -1.97
N GLU A 413 -27.52 27.98 -1.10
CA GLU A 413 -28.87 27.56 -1.55
C GLU A 413 -29.99 28.04 -0.60
N LYS A 414 -29.87 29.26 -0.08
CA LYS A 414 -31.02 29.99 0.48
C LYS A 414 -30.89 31.46 0.13
N HIS A 415 -31.33 31.82 -1.07
CA HIS A 415 -32.02 33.07 -1.42
C HIS A 415 -32.29 33.07 -2.92
N GLU A 416 -33.21 32.22 -3.39
CA GLU A 416 -33.86 32.44 -4.70
C GLU A 416 -35.34 32.03 -4.74
N GLU A 417 -35.99 31.89 -3.57
CA GLU A 417 -37.45 31.86 -3.50
C GLU A 417 -37.88 32.83 -2.40
N GLU A 418 -38.84 33.69 -2.75
CA GLU A 418 -39.45 34.78 -1.97
C GLU A 418 -38.78 36.16 -2.06
N GLU A 419 -39.03 36.89 -3.17
CA GLU A 419 -39.73 38.18 -3.12
C GLU A 419 -40.16 38.63 -4.54
N CYS A 420 -41.49 38.69 -4.70
CA CYS A 420 -42.35 39.49 -5.60
C CYS A 420 -41.90 39.90 -7.01
#